data_AF-A0A8T7D7M8-F1
#
_entry.id   AF-A0A8T7D7M8-F1
#
_cell.length_a   1.000
_cell.length_b   1.000
_cell.length_c   1.000
_cell.angle_alpha   90.00
_cell.angle_beta   90.00
_cell.angle_gamma   90.00
#
_symmetry.space_group_name_H-M   'P 1'
#
loop_
_entity.id
_entity.type
_entity.pdbx_description
1 polymer ?
#
loop_
_entity_poly.entity_id
_entity_poly.type
_entity_poly.pdbx_seq_one_letter_code
_entity_poly.pdbx_strand_id
1 'polypeptide(L)'
;GGRVILRGELGASWVDDFSELPASYRFFAGGDKSVRGYGFHELGPKDNSGDVIGGPHIMVGSLEYEHPIAEHWALTTFVDHGNAMDSFNSALKSSVGIGVRWFSPFGPAGVDFGFPLNDDESTFRMHLNVGVDL
;
A
#
# COMPACT_ATOMS: atom_id res chain seq x y z
N GLY A 1 18.50 8.42 -16.97
CA GLY A 1 17.27 7.76 -17.43
C GLY A 1 16.42 7.44 -16.21
N GLY A 2 15.09 7.27 -16.37
CA GLY A 2 14.21 6.88 -15.26
C GLY A 2 14.40 5.42 -14.82
N ARG A 3 13.82 5.05 -13.68
CA ARG A 3 13.78 3.67 -13.16
C ARG A 3 12.36 3.20 -12.92
N VAL A 4 12.15 1.90 -13.04
CA VAL A 4 10.90 1.21 -12.69
C VAL A 4 11.13 0.38 -11.45
N ILE A 5 10.21 0.47 -10.50
CA ILE A 5 10.24 -0.26 -9.23
C ILE A 5 9.00 -1.14 -9.19
N LEU A 6 9.20 -2.42 -8.86
CA LEU A 6 8.15 -3.40 -8.67
C LEU A 6 8.22 -3.90 -7.24
N ARG A 7 7.08 -3.93 -6.54
CA ARG A 7 6.93 -4.54 -5.22
C ARG A 7 5.74 -5.48 -5.21
N GLY A 8 5.88 -6.58 -4.48
CA GLY A 8 4.81 -7.55 -4.29
C GLY A 8 4.90 -8.18 -2.90
N GLU A 9 3.74 -8.42 -2.30
CA GLU A 9 3.57 -9.09 -1.03
C GLU A 9 2.46 -10.14 -1.17
N LEU A 10 2.76 -11.37 -0.75
CA LEU A 10 1.81 -12.47 -0.71
C LEU A 10 1.97 -13.17 0.64
N GLY A 11 0.85 -13.43 1.31
CA GLY A 11 0.85 -14.08 2.60
C GLY A 11 -0.42 -14.90 2.79
N ALA A 12 -0.27 -16.03 3.49
CA ALA A 12 -1.38 -16.90 3.86
C ALA A 12 -1.09 -17.59 5.19
N SER A 13 -2.10 -17.60 6.06
CA SER A 13 -2.11 -18.36 7.30
C SER A 13 -3.09 -19.52 7.16
N TRP A 14 -2.63 -20.73 7.49
CA TRP A 14 -3.48 -21.92 7.55
C TRP A 14 -3.99 -22.08 8.98
N VAL A 15 -5.28 -21.78 9.16
CA VAL A 15 -6.02 -21.94 10.42
C VAL A 15 -7.38 -22.54 10.11
N ASP A 16 -7.84 -23.48 10.93
CA ASP A 16 -9.15 -24.11 10.76
C ASP A 16 -10.29 -23.18 11.22
N ASP A 17 -10.02 -22.33 12.22
CA ASP A 17 -10.91 -21.28 12.69
C ASP A 17 -10.15 -19.93 12.76
N PHE A 18 -10.66 -18.92 12.05
CA PHE A 18 -10.12 -17.56 12.08
C PHE A 18 -10.17 -16.93 13.47
N SER A 19 -11.11 -17.36 14.34
CA SER A 19 -11.22 -16.88 15.72
C SER A 19 -9.96 -17.24 16.55
N GLU A 20 -9.25 -18.30 16.18
CA GLU A 20 -8.01 -18.74 16.83
C GLU A 20 -6.78 -17.98 16.33
N LEU A 21 -6.87 -17.25 15.21
CA LEU A 21 -5.76 -16.48 14.65
C LEU A 21 -5.60 -15.15 15.40
N PRO A 22 -4.55 -14.97 16.22
CA PRO A 22 -4.36 -13.74 16.99
C PRO A 22 -4.11 -12.56 16.05
N ALA A 23 -4.55 -11.36 16.43
CA ALA A 23 -4.42 -10.16 15.59
C ALA A 23 -2.98 -9.87 15.12
N SER A 24 -1.97 -10.21 15.92
CA SER A 24 -0.56 -10.06 15.56
C SER A 24 -0.09 -10.95 14.39
N TYR A 25 -0.85 -12.00 14.07
CA TYR A 25 -0.57 -12.92 12.95
C TYR A 25 -1.54 -12.71 11.77
N ARG A 26 -2.44 -11.74 11.86
CA ARG A 26 -3.34 -11.36 10.77
C ARG A 26 -2.63 -10.38 9.85
N PHE A 27 -2.99 -10.41 8.58
CA PHE A 27 -2.52 -9.43 7.62
C PHE A 27 -3.48 -8.25 7.54
N PHE A 28 -2.91 -7.08 7.26
CA PHE A 28 -3.63 -5.84 7.06
C PHE A 28 -3.08 -5.14 5.82
N ALA A 29 -3.95 -4.47 5.07
CA ALA A 29 -3.55 -3.73 3.88
C ALA A 29 -4.01 -2.27 3.94
N GLY A 30 -3.47 -1.45 3.04
CA GLY A 30 -3.66 0.00 3.02
C GLY A 30 -2.52 0.75 3.73
N GLY A 31 -2.20 1.94 3.21
CA GLY A 31 -1.05 2.74 3.65
C GLY A 31 0.17 2.63 2.72
N ASP A 32 1.27 3.27 3.14
CA ASP A 32 2.44 3.59 2.31
C ASP A 32 3.08 2.38 1.59
N LYS A 33 3.28 1.29 2.33
CA LYS A 33 3.89 0.05 1.79
C LYS A 33 2.89 -0.97 1.25
N SER A 34 1.63 -0.58 1.13
CA SER A 34 0.54 -1.46 0.68
C SER A 34 -0.20 -0.85 -0.51
N VAL A 35 -1.36 -0.24 -0.27
CA VAL A 35 -2.17 0.45 -1.28
C VAL A 35 -2.30 1.91 -0.85
N ARG A 36 -1.47 2.79 -1.45
CA ARG A 36 -1.24 4.16 -0.95
C ARG A 36 -2.47 5.06 -1.02
N GLY A 37 -3.47 4.75 -1.84
CA GLY A 37 -4.74 5.50 -1.85
C GLY A 37 -5.63 5.27 -0.63
N TYR A 38 -5.34 4.28 0.21
CA TYR A 38 -6.14 3.94 1.39
C TYR A 38 -5.35 4.20 2.66
N GLY A 39 -6.07 4.45 3.75
CA GLY A 39 -5.53 4.64 5.09
C GLY A 39 -4.79 3.40 5.59
N PHE A 40 -3.93 3.62 6.58
CA PHE A 40 -3.18 2.55 7.21
C PHE A 40 -4.14 1.49 7.79
N HIS A 41 -4.00 0.24 7.35
CA HIS A 41 -4.84 -0.89 7.78
C HIS A 41 -6.34 -0.70 7.50
N GLU A 42 -6.71 0.12 6.50
CA GLU A 42 -8.10 0.35 6.11
C GLU A 42 -8.68 -0.76 5.22
N LEU A 43 -7.81 -1.58 4.61
CA LEU A 43 -8.20 -2.64 3.70
C LEU A 43 -8.13 -4.01 4.38
N GLY A 44 -9.28 -4.67 4.50
CA GLY A 44 -9.39 -6.03 5.01
C GLY A 44 -10.82 -6.43 5.37
N PRO A 45 -11.01 -7.66 5.85
CA PRO A 45 -12.26 -8.08 6.49
C PRO A 45 -12.64 -7.15 7.64
N LYS A 46 -13.94 -6.91 7.79
CA LYS A 46 -14.50 -6.04 8.83
C LYS A 46 -15.43 -6.85 9.75
N ASP A 47 -15.52 -6.44 11.01
CA ASP A 47 -16.51 -6.99 11.93
C ASP A 47 -17.90 -6.35 11.77
N ASN A 48 -18.84 -6.73 12.63
CA ASN A 48 -20.20 -6.18 12.63
C ASN A 48 -20.28 -4.70 13.01
N SER A 49 -19.24 -4.15 13.63
CA SER A 49 -19.12 -2.73 13.96
C SER A 49 -18.56 -1.91 12.79
N GLY A 50 -18.04 -2.59 11.76
CA GLY A 50 -17.39 -1.99 10.60
C GLY A 50 -15.87 -1.79 10.78
N ASP A 51 -15.30 -2.29 11.87
CA ASP A 51 -13.88 -2.17 12.18
C ASP A 51 -13.08 -3.22 11.41
N VAL A 52 -11.94 -2.83 10.83
CA VAL A 52 -11.06 -3.75 10.09
C VAL A 52 -10.36 -4.68 11.07
N ILE A 53 -10.58 -5.99 10.93
CA ILE A 53 -10.06 -7.02 11.84
C ILE A 53 -8.85 -7.79 11.29
N GLY A 54 -8.42 -7.46 10.07
CA GLY A 54 -7.36 -8.16 9.34
C GLY A 54 -7.82 -9.50 8.76
N GLY A 55 -7.05 -10.05 7.83
CA GLY A 55 -7.36 -11.31 7.15
C GLY A 55 -6.28 -12.38 7.32
N PRO A 56 -6.61 -13.68 7.14
CA PRO A 56 -5.62 -14.76 7.05
C PRO A 56 -4.78 -14.70 5.77
N HIS A 57 -5.17 -13.92 4.76
CA HIS A 57 -4.46 -13.81 3.50
C HIS A 57 -4.16 -12.35 3.16
N ILE A 58 -3.09 -12.13 2.39
CA ILE A 58 -2.78 -10.83 1.79
C ILE A 58 -2.24 -11.01 0.39
N MET A 59 -2.65 -10.10 -0.48
CA MET A 59 -2.03 -9.91 -1.77
C MET A 59 -1.93 -8.42 -2.05
N VAL A 60 -0.72 -7.94 -2.27
CA VAL A 60 -0.42 -6.55 -2.63
C VAL A 60 0.60 -6.56 -3.75
N GLY A 61 0.39 -5.72 -4.75
CA GLY A 61 1.33 -5.41 -5.82
C GLY A 61 1.42 -3.91 -6.05
N SER A 62 2.60 -3.44 -6.42
CA SER A 62 2.87 -2.04 -6.74
C SER A 62 3.84 -1.93 -7.90
N LEU A 63 3.51 -1.02 -8.83
CA LEU A 63 4.36 -0.63 -9.94
C LEU A 63 4.57 0.88 -9.88
N GLU A 64 5.82 1.30 -9.80
CA GLU A 64 6.22 2.70 -9.71
C GLU A 64 7.23 3.03 -10.82
N TYR A 65 7.06 4.20 -11.42
CA TYR A 65 8.02 4.79 -12.33
C TYR A 65 8.56 6.09 -11.73
N GLU A 66 9.88 6.17 -11.62
CA GLU A 66 10.60 7.34 -11.11
C GLU A 66 11.42 7.96 -12.24
N HIS A 67 11.19 9.24 -12.50
CA HIS A 67 11.85 10.01 -13.54
C HIS A 67 12.67 11.17 -12.94
N PRO A 68 14.00 11.17 -13.07
CA PRO A 68 14.83 12.31 -12.68
C PRO A 68 14.45 13.57 -13.48
N ILE A 69 14.17 14.66 -12.78
CA ILE A 69 13.80 15.96 -13.37
C ILE A 69 14.89 17.02 -13.15
N ALA A 70 15.75 16.83 -12.15
CA ALA A 70 16.93 17.66 -11.88
C ALA A 70 17.99 16.83 -11.15
N GLU A 71 19.17 17.40 -10.93
CA GLU A 71 20.32 16.73 -10.30
C GLU A 71 19.99 15.99 -8.99
N HIS A 72 19.09 16.56 -8.18
CA HIS A 72 18.71 16.02 -6.87
C HIS A 72 17.21 15.73 -6.75
N TRP A 73 16.46 15.73 -7.85
CA TRP A 73 15.00 15.62 -7.81
C TRP A 73 14.46 14.63 -8.84
N ALA A 74 13.46 13.85 -8.44
CA ALA A 74 12.69 13.00 -9.35
C ALA A 74 11.18 13.13 -9.10
N LEU A 75 10.41 12.92 -10.16
CA LEU A 75 8.96 12.74 -10.09
C LEU A 75 8.66 11.24 -10.09
N THR A 76 7.69 10.81 -9.29
CA THR A 76 7.20 9.42 -9.29
C THR A 76 5.74 9.37 -9.72
N THR A 77 5.37 8.27 -10.37
CA THR A 77 3.99 7.89 -10.63
C THR A 77 3.84 6.42 -10.29
N PHE A 78 2.72 6.03 -9.69
CA PHE A 78 2.53 4.65 -9.28
C PHE A 78 1.10 4.16 -9.47
N VAL A 79 0.97 2.84 -9.52
CA VAL A 79 -0.27 2.09 -9.37
C VAL A 79 -0.06 0.99 -8.33
N ASP A 80 -0.98 0.92 -7.38
CA ASP A 80 -1.00 -0.11 -6.34
C ASP A 80 -2.28 -0.93 -6.47
N HIS A 81 -2.21 -2.21 -6.15
CA HIS A 81 -3.35 -3.12 -6.20
C HIS A 81 -3.22 -4.18 -5.11
N GLY A 82 -4.21 -4.29 -4.23
CA GLY A 82 -4.15 -5.29 -3.18
C GLY A 82 -5.27 -5.23 -2.16
N ASN A 83 -5.28 -6.22 -1.26
CA ASN A 83 -6.13 -6.27 -0.08
C ASN A 83 -5.61 -7.33 0.92
N ALA A 84 -5.97 -7.16 2.20
CA ALA A 84 -6.03 -8.27 3.15
C ALA A 84 -7.37 -8.97 2.99
N MET A 85 -7.40 -10.30 3.08
CA MET A 85 -8.54 -11.08 2.61
C MET A 85 -8.84 -12.25 3.56
N ASP A 86 -10.12 -12.53 3.74
CA ASP A 86 -10.69 -13.75 4.33
C ASP A 86 -10.63 -14.94 3.37
N SER A 87 -10.73 -14.69 2.06
CA SER A 87 -10.62 -15.68 0.99
C SER A 87 -9.89 -15.10 -0.22
N PHE A 88 -9.21 -15.94 -1.00
CA PHE A 88 -8.55 -15.50 -2.24
C PHE A 88 -9.49 -14.94 -3.31
N ASN A 89 -10.81 -15.14 -3.17
CA ASN A 89 -11.82 -14.55 -4.06
C ASN A 89 -12.26 -13.14 -3.65
N SER A 90 -11.77 -12.63 -2.52
CA SER A 90 -12.19 -11.34 -2.00
C SER A 90 -11.72 -10.19 -2.90
N ALA A 91 -12.54 -9.15 -3.00
CA ALA A 91 -12.28 -8.06 -3.91
C ALA A 91 -10.99 -7.31 -3.55
N LEU A 92 -10.16 -7.07 -4.55
CA LEU A 92 -8.95 -6.26 -4.42
C LEU A 92 -9.28 -4.78 -4.63
N LYS A 93 -8.43 -3.92 -4.08
CA LYS A 93 -8.58 -2.47 -4.17
C LYS A 93 -7.37 -1.88 -4.89
N SER A 94 -7.62 -0.89 -5.73
CA SER A 94 -6.59 -0.20 -6.49
C SER A 94 -6.44 1.25 -6.06
N SER A 95 -5.23 1.77 -6.21
CA SER A 95 -4.95 3.19 -6.18
C SER A 95 -3.94 3.59 -7.24
N VAL A 96 -3.98 4.85 -7.64
CA VAL A 96 -2.92 5.48 -8.44
C VAL A 96 -2.37 6.67 -7.69
N GLY A 97 -1.18 7.14 -8.05
CA GLY A 97 -0.66 8.33 -7.42
C GLY A 97 0.57 8.90 -8.08
N ILE A 98 0.97 10.02 -7.52
CA ILE A 98 2.12 10.80 -7.94
C ILE A 98 2.95 11.18 -6.72
N GLY A 99 4.23 11.44 -6.93
CA GLY A 99 5.09 11.89 -5.86
C GLY A 99 6.32 12.62 -6.34
N VAL A 100 7.06 13.12 -5.36
CA VAL A 100 8.32 13.81 -5.56
C VAL A 100 9.36 13.16 -4.65
N ARG A 101 10.57 12.99 -5.18
CA ARG A 101 11.74 12.49 -4.45
C ARG A 101 12.82 13.57 -4.46
N TRP A 102 13.44 13.78 -3.31
CA TRP A 102 14.59 14.64 -3.11
C TRP A 102 15.77 13.81 -2.60
N PHE A 103 16.86 13.81 -3.35
CA PHE A 103 18.10 13.10 -3.02
C PHE A 103 19.07 14.06 -2.33
N SER A 104 18.95 14.19 -1.02
CA SER A 104 19.82 15.05 -0.22
C SER A 104 21.15 14.35 0.14
N PRO A 105 22.21 15.11 0.55
CA PRO A 105 23.46 14.52 1.05
C PRO A 105 23.31 13.60 2.27
N PHE A 106 22.20 13.70 3.01
CA PHE A 106 21.95 12.92 4.23
C PHE A 106 20.98 11.74 3.99
N GLY A 107 20.49 11.57 2.76
CA GLY A 107 19.57 10.50 2.38
C GLY A 107 18.40 11.00 1.52
N PRO A 108 17.69 10.07 0.87
CA PRO A 108 16.49 10.39 0.10
C PRO A 108 15.30 10.70 1.02
N ALA A 109 14.48 11.64 0.60
CA ALA A 109 13.18 11.95 1.17
C ALA A 109 12.13 12.10 0.06
N GLY A 110 10.86 11.86 0.38
CA GLY A 110 9.80 11.94 -0.61
C GLY A 110 8.43 12.21 -0.02
N VAL A 111 7.55 12.70 -0.88
CA VAL A 111 6.12 12.87 -0.60
C VAL A 111 5.34 12.19 -1.71
N ASP A 112 4.38 11.34 -1.35
CA ASP A 112 3.49 10.66 -2.27
C ASP A 112 2.03 11.05 -2.00
N PHE A 113 1.26 11.19 -3.07
CA PHE A 113 -0.17 11.41 -3.04
C PHE A 113 -0.88 10.25 -3.74
N GLY A 114 -1.61 9.44 -2.98
CA GLY A 114 -2.37 8.30 -3.46
C GLY A 114 -3.85 8.60 -3.56
N PHE A 115 -4.47 8.14 -4.65
CA PHE A 115 -5.89 8.33 -4.97
C PHE A 115 -6.55 6.95 -5.09
N PRO A 116 -7.52 6.61 -4.23
CA PRO A 116 -8.25 5.35 -4.32
C PRO A 116 -9.14 5.33 -5.57
N LEU A 117 -9.24 4.17 -6.23
CA LEU A 117 -10.05 3.99 -7.45
C LEU A 117 -11.35 3.22 -7.24
N ASN A 118 -11.51 2.57 -6.08
CA ASN A 118 -12.63 1.67 -5.80
C ASN A 118 -13.38 2.06 -4.53
N ASP A 119 -13.40 3.36 -4.25
CA ASP A 119 -14.05 3.97 -3.10
C ASP A 119 -14.42 5.42 -3.44
N ASP A 120 -15.72 5.65 -3.65
CA ASP A 120 -16.25 6.93 -4.13
C ASP A 120 -16.33 8.01 -3.03
N GLU A 121 -16.18 7.63 -1.75
CA GLU A 121 -16.23 8.56 -0.62
C GLU A 121 -14.84 8.92 -0.06
N SER A 122 -13.80 8.22 -0.49
CA SER A 122 -12.45 8.41 0.04
C SER A 122 -11.71 9.61 -0.58
N THR A 123 -11.10 10.42 0.29
CA THR A 123 -10.18 11.50 -0.11
C THR A 123 -8.78 10.94 -0.41
N PHE A 124 -7.99 11.66 -1.22
CA PHE A 124 -6.59 11.33 -1.43
C PHE A 124 -5.81 11.21 -0.10
N ARG A 125 -4.79 10.36 -0.09
CA ARG A 125 -3.89 10.16 1.05
C ARG A 125 -2.51 10.71 0.72
N MET A 126 -1.84 11.27 1.73
CA MET A 126 -0.47 11.78 1.63
C MET A 126 0.46 10.92 2.48
N HIS A 127 1.62 10.55 1.92
CA HIS A 127 2.66 9.77 2.61
C HIS A 127 3.99 10.52 2.60
N LEU A 128 4.77 10.34 3.66
CA LEU A 128 6.10 10.94 3.82
C LEU A 128 7.12 9.83 3.96
N ASN A 129 8.11 9.83 3.07
CA ASN A 129 9.11 8.78 2.97
C ASN A 129 10.48 9.38 3.31
N VAL A 130 11.19 8.76 4.26
CA VAL A 130 12.53 9.20 4.69
C VAL A 130 13.43 7.98 4.81
N GLY A 131 14.58 8.03 4.15
CA GLY A 131 15.55 6.94 4.16
C GLY A 131 15.41 6.01 2.97
N VAL A 132 16.18 4.92 2.98
CA VAL A 132 16.32 4.03 1.83
C VAL A 132 14.98 3.34 1.55
N ASP A 133 14.43 3.55 0.35
CA ASP A 133 13.31 2.77 -0.18
C ASP A 133 13.69 1.29 -0.13
N LEU A 134 13.08 0.54 0.79
CA LEU A 134 13.05 -0.93 0.83
C LEU A 134 11.58 -1.38 0.95
#